data_AF-A0A2H1WCJ2-F1
#
_entry.id   AF-A0A2H1WCJ2-F1
#
_cell.length_a   1.000
_cell.length_b   1.000
_cell.length_c   1.000
_cell.angle_alpha   90.00
_cell.angle_beta   90.00
_cell.angle_gamma   90.00
#
_symmetry.space_group_name_H-M   'P 1'
#
loop_
_entity.id
_entity.type
_entity.pdbx_description
1 polymer ?
#
loop_
_entity_poly.entity_id
_entity_poly.type
_entity_poly.pdbx_seq_one_letter_code
_entity_poly.pdbx_strand_id
1 'polypeptide(L)' 'TLATHSLTGKKSPAYQNRPAKQCLDPTKVNDIIAEVTSYFPVTEKTIKSIITIKCADECKMERVRVQRAENGVK' A
#
# COMPACT_ATOMS: atom_id res chain seq x y z
N THR A 1 2.01 3.51 8.33
CA THR A 1 2.73 2.44 7.59
C THR A 1 2.34 2.33 6.11
N LEU A 2 1.05 2.40 5.75
CA LEU A 2 0.59 2.12 4.38
C LEU A 2 1.23 2.97 3.26
N ALA A 3 1.53 4.25 3.51
CA ALA A 3 2.15 5.14 2.52
C ALA A 3 3.57 4.71 2.11
N THR A 4 4.32 4.10 3.04
CA THR A 4 5.75 3.76 2.89
C THR A 4 6.02 2.29 2.57
N HIS A 5 4.99 1.44 2.63
CA HIS A 5 5.08 0.00 2.39
C HIS A 5 4.31 -0.42 1.13
N SER A 6 4.59 -1.62 0.64
CA SER A 6 3.84 -2.29 -0.42
C SER A 6 3.58 -3.75 -0.03
N LEU A 7 2.70 -4.42 -0.78
CA LEU A 7 2.34 -5.81 -0.51
C LEU A 7 3.54 -6.77 -0.53
N THR A 8 4.55 -6.53 -1.39
CA THR A 8 5.65 -7.48 -1.61
C THR A 8 7.04 -6.89 -1.37
N GLY A 9 7.15 -5.58 -1.18
CA GLY A 9 8.43 -4.86 -1.13
C GLY A 9 9.22 -4.84 -2.44
N LYS A 10 8.73 -5.46 -3.52
CA LYS A 10 9.44 -5.50 -4.82
C LYS A 10 9.37 -4.15 -5.53
N LYS A 11 10.42 -3.81 -6.30
CA LYS A 11 10.40 -2.65 -7.20
C LYS A 11 9.40 -2.87 -8.33
N SER A 12 8.74 -1.79 -8.74
CA SER A 12 7.92 -1.82 -9.96
C SER A 12 8.84 -1.94 -11.18
N PRO A 13 8.58 -2.88 -12.11
CA PRO A 13 9.32 -2.99 -13.36
C PRO A 13 9.29 -1.71 -14.19
N ALA A 14 8.19 -0.94 -14.12
CA ALA A 14 8.04 0.32 -14.84
C ALA A 14 8.82 1.50 -14.20
N TYR A 15 9.33 1.35 -12.98
CA TYR A 15 9.98 2.43 -12.22
C TYR A 15 11.26 1.95 -11.54
N GLN A 16 12.19 1.37 -12.30
CA GLN A 16 13.44 0.80 -11.78
C GLN A 16 14.33 1.81 -11.04
N ASN A 17 14.28 3.08 -11.46
CA ASN A 17 15.03 4.20 -10.89
C ASN A 17 14.49 4.68 -9.53
N ARG A 18 13.34 4.17 -9.09
CA ARG A 18 12.76 4.51 -7.78
C ARG A 18 13.19 3.50 -6.72
N PRO A 19 13.40 3.94 -5.46
CA PRO A 19 13.69 3.01 -4.38
C PRO A 19 12.51 2.06 -4.14
N ALA A 20 12.83 0.85 -3.69
CA ALA A 20 11.82 -0.12 -3.28
C ALA A 20 11.11 0.37 -2.00
N LYS A 21 9.82 0.06 -1.88
CA LYS A 21 9.09 0.21 -0.62
C LYS A 21 9.36 -1.01 0.27
N GLN A 22 9.16 -0.87 1.58
CA GLN A 22 9.22 -1.99 2.50
C GLN A 22 8.01 -2.93 2.30
N CYS A 23 8.15 -4.21 2.67
CA CYS A 23 7.07 -5.19 2.61
C CYS A 23 6.14 -5.03 3.82
N LEU A 24 4.82 -5.05 3.60
CA LEU A 24 3.86 -5.18 4.70
C LEU A 24 4.12 -6.47 5.49
N ASP A 25 3.73 -6.44 6.77
CA ASP A 25 3.78 -7.61 7.65
C ASP A 25 2.94 -8.75 7.06
N PRO A 26 3.57 -9.86 6.61
CA PRO A 26 2.86 -10.94 5.94
C PRO A 26 1.80 -11.60 6.82
N THR A 27 2.03 -11.67 8.13
CA THR A 27 1.09 -12.27 9.08
C THR A 27 -0.20 -11.47 9.10
N LYS A 28 -0.11 -10.15 9.25
CA LYS A 28 -1.29 -9.26 9.24
C LYS A 28 -2.01 -9.26 7.90
N VAL A 29 -1.27 -9.34 6.79
CA VAL A 29 -1.87 -9.43 5.45
C VAL A 29 -2.67 -10.72 5.32
N ASN A 30 -2.14 -11.84 5.79
CA ASN A 30 -2.81 -13.14 5.73
C ASN A 30 -4.05 -13.17 6.63
N ASP A 31 -3.98 -12.60 7.83
CA ASP A 31 -5.13 -12.50 8.73
C ASP A 31 -6.26 -11.67 8.11
N ILE A 32 -5.93 -10.54 7.47
CA ILE A 32 -6.91 -9.71 6.74
C ILE A 32 -7.53 -10.50 5.59
N ILE A 33 -6.72 -11.26 4.83
CA ILE A 33 -7.24 -12.09 3.73
C ILE A 33 -8.21 -13.13 4.29
N ALA A 34 -7.80 -13.89 5.31
CA ALA A 34 -8.63 -14.93 5.91
C ALA A 34 -9.94 -14.36 6.44
N GLU A 35 -9.87 -13.28 7.23
CA GLU A 35 -11.04 -12.60 7.79
C GLU A 35 -11.99 -12.17 6.66
N VAL A 36 -11.52 -11.40 5.67
CA VAL A 36 -12.38 -10.89 4.59
C VAL A 36 -12.99 -12.01 3.76
N THR A 37 -12.23 -13.06 3.44
CA THR A 37 -12.76 -14.21 2.69
C THR A 37 -13.78 -15.03 3.48
N SER A 38 -13.79 -14.95 4.81
CA SER A 38 -14.78 -15.64 5.65
C SER A 38 -16.16 -14.99 5.62
N TYR A 39 -16.22 -13.66 5.43
CA TYR A 39 -17.49 -12.91 5.37
C TYR A 39 -17.95 -12.61 3.96
N PHE A 40 -17.03 -12.51 3.00
CA PHE A 40 -17.34 -12.06 1.65
C PHE A 40 -16.85 -13.07 0.61
N PRO A 41 -17.63 -13.35 -0.45
CA PRO A 41 -17.26 -14.27 -1.53
C PRO A 41 -16.26 -13.60 -2.49
N VAL A 42 -15.09 -13.22 -1.98
CA VAL A 42 -14.01 -12.58 -2.74
C VAL A 42 -12.77 -13.46 -2.73
N THR A 43 -11.94 -13.34 -3.76
CA THR A 43 -10.70 -14.12 -3.85
C THR A 43 -9.54 -13.42 -3.16
N GLU A 44 -8.57 -14.20 -2.68
CA GLU A 44 -7.29 -13.68 -2.18
C GLU A 44 -6.61 -12.74 -3.18
N LYS A 45 -6.65 -13.06 -4.48
CA LYS A 45 -6.10 -12.21 -5.55
C LYS A 45 -6.75 -10.82 -5.57
N THR A 46 -8.07 -10.77 -5.41
CA THR A 46 -8.82 -9.51 -5.35
C THR A 46 -8.39 -8.69 -4.12
N ILE A 47 -8.30 -9.32 -2.95
CA ILE A 47 -7.89 -8.64 -1.72
C ILE A 47 -6.47 -8.11 -1.84
N LYS A 48 -5.52 -8.91 -2.34
CA LYS A 48 -4.14 -8.47 -2.59
C LYS A 48 -4.06 -7.28 -3.56
N SER A 49 -4.92 -7.26 -4.58
CA SER A 49 -5.03 -6.11 -5.50
C SER A 49 -5.53 -4.86 -4.77
N ILE A 50 -6.57 -4.98 -3.94
CA ILE A 50 -7.10 -3.88 -3.12
C ILE A 50 -6.05 -3.34 -2.15
N ILE A 51 -5.31 -4.21 -1.46
CA ILE A 51 -4.21 -3.81 -0.56
C ILE A 51 -3.17 -2.99 -1.34
N THR A 52 -2.81 -3.44 -2.54
CA THR A 52 -1.85 -2.73 -3.40
C THR A 52 -2.35 -1.33 -3.79
N ILE A 53 -3.62 -1.20 -4.16
CA ILE A 53 -4.27 0.08 -4.47
C ILE A 53 -4.26 0.99 -3.25
N LYS A 54 -4.68 0.47 -2.09
CA LYS A 54 -4.73 1.25 -0.84
C LYS A 54 -3.35 1.79 -0.43
N CYS A 55 -2.29 0.99 -0.57
CA CYS A 55 -0.92 1.45 -0.35
C CYS A 55 -0.48 2.56 -1.33
N ALA A 56 -0.95 2.52 -2.58
CA ALA A 56 -0.69 3.55 -3.56
C ALA A 56 -1.44 4.85 -3.23
N ASP A 57 -2.72 4.75 -2.83
CA ASP A 57 -3.55 5.89 -2.43
C ASP A 57 -2.96 6.60 -1.22
N GLU A 58 -2.62 5.88 -0.16
CA GLU A 58 -2.00 6.47 1.03
C GLU A 58 -0.66 7.13 0.70
N CYS A 59 0.10 6.58 -0.25
CA CYS A 59 1.35 7.20 -0.72
C CYS A 59 1.10 8.51 -1.48
N LYS A 60 0.03 8.58 -2.29
CA LYS A 60 -0.39 9.82 -2.95
C LYS A 60 -0.85 10.85 -1.93
N MET A 61 -1.68 10.45 -0.97
CA MET A 61 -2.21 11.33 0.06
C MET A 61 -1.10 11.88 0.98
N GLU A 62 -0.10 11.08 1.31
CA GLU A 62 1.06 11.53 2.09
C GLU A 62 1.84 12.63 1.38
N ARG A 63 2.07 12.49 0.07
CA ARG A 63 2.72 13.55 -0.73
C ARG A 63 1.93 14.85 -0.72
N VAL A 64 0.60 14.77 -0.82
CA VAL A 64 -0.28 15.95 -0.74
C VAL A 64 -0.18 16.63 0.63
N ARG A 65 -0.13 15.85 1.73
CA ARG A 65 0.03 16.39 3.08
C ARG A 65 1.37 17.10 3.26
N VAL A 66 2.46 16.47 2.84
CA VAL A 66 3.82 17.07 2.89
C VAL A 66 3.86 18.36 2.09
N GLN A 67 3.36 18.36 0.85
CA GLN A 67 3.36 19.55 0.01
C GLN A 67 2.50 20.69 0.57
N ARG A 68 1.36 20.37 1.21
CA ARG A 68 0.55 21.37 1.91
C ARG A 68 1.28 21.96 3.12
N ALA A 69 1.99 21.13 3.89
CA ALA A 69 2.79 21.59 5.02
C ALA A 69 3.93 22.51 4.56
N GLU A 70 4.65 22.15 3.50
CA GLU A 70 5.73 22.98 2.92
C GLU A 70 5.23 24.32 2.38
N ASN A 71 4.04 24.33 1.77
CA ASN A 71 3.45 25.55 1.20
C ASN A 71 2.82 26.48 2.26
N GLY A 72 2.38 25.95 3.40
CA GLY A 72 1.81 26.74 4.51
C GLY A 72 2.86 27.31 5.48
N VAL A 73 4.15 26.98 5.28
CA VAL A 73 5.29 27.53 6.04
C VAL A 73 5.93 28.72 5.29
N LYS A 74 5.38 29.11 4.14
CA LYS A 74 5.77 30.30 3.38
C LYS A 74 4.95 31.52 3.74
#